data_AF-A0A7Y0TKN0-F1
#
_entry.id   AF-A0A7Y0TKN0-F1
#
_cell.length_a   1.000
_cell.length_b   1.000
_cell.length_c   1.000
_cell.angle_alpha   90.00
_cell.angle_beta   90.00
_cell.angle_gamma   90.00
#
_symmetry.space_group_name_H-M   'P 1'
#
loop_
_entity.id
_entity.type
_entity.pdbx_description
1 polymer ?
#
loop_
_entity_poly.entity_id
_entity_poly.type
_entity_poly.pdbx_seq_one_letter_code
_entity_poly.pdbx_strand_id
1 'polypeptide(L)'
;MWWTYALLSALFAAFTAILAKIGIKGVNSDLATAIRTVFILCIAWGIVFARKEVEGIHLLSKNNWLFLGLSGVATGLSWICYFKALQLGKVSQVA
;
A
#
# COMPACT_ATOMS: atom_id res chain seq x y z
N MET A 1 4.26 -22.08 8.82
CA MET A 1 2.91 -21.95 9.40
C MET A 1 2.45 -20.50 9.28
N TRP A 2 1.14 -20.22 9.28
CA TRP A 2 0.57 -18.87 9.13
C TRP A 2 1.09 -17.82 10.15
N TRP A 3 1.42 -18.25 11.37
CA TRP A 3 1.92 -17.35 12.42
C TRP A 3 3.29 -16.72 12.13
N THR A 4 4.16 -17.39 11.34
CA THR A 4 5.47 -16.83 10.97
C THR A 4 5.30 -15.66 9.99
N TYR A 5 4.36 -15.79 9.04
CA TYR A 5 4.01 -14.69 8.13
C TYR A 5 3.31 -13.55 8.86
N ALA A 6 2.50 -13.83 9.88
CA ALA A 6 1.87 -12.81 10.71
C ALA A 6 2.90 -12.01 11.53
N LEU A 7 3.88 -12.69 12.15
CA LEU A 7 4.94 -12.04 12.91
C LEU A 7 5.81 -11.15 12.01
N LEU A 8 6.16 -11.66 10.83
CA LEU A 8 6.95 -10.91 9.85
C LEU A 8 6.15 -9.70 9.32
N SER A 9 4.85 -9.86 9.08
CA SER A 9 3.94 -8.76 8.70
C SER A 9 3.88 -7.67 9.78
N ALA A 10 3.78 -8.04 11.06
CA ALA A 10 3.77 -7.08 12.16
C ALA A 10 5.08 -6.29 12.25
N LEU A 11 6.23 -6.96 12.04
CA LEU A 11 7.54 -6.32 11.97
C LEU A 11 7.59 -5.29 10.82
N PHE A 12 7.22 -5.69 9.60
CA PHE A 12 7.20 -4.78 8.45
C PHE A 12 6.22 -3.62 8.62
N ALA A 13 5.07 -3.84 9.27
CA ALA A 13 4.11 -2.80 9.58
C ALA A 13 4.71 -1.74 10.53
N ALA A 14 5.41 -2.17 11.58
CA ALA A 14 6.09 -1.27 12.51
C ALA A 14 7.17 -0.43 11.82
N PHE A 15 8.02 -1.05 10.99
CA PHE A 15 9.02 -0.33 10.19
C PHE A 15 8.38 0.67 9.23
N THR A 16 7.29 0.26 8.56
CA THR A 16 6.54 1.12 7.64
C THR A 16 5.99 2.36 8.34
N ALA A 17 5.45 2.22 9.55
CA ALA A 17 4.93 3.34 10.32
C ALA A 17 6.05 4.34 10.69
N ILE A 18 7.21 3.85 11.12
CA ILE A 18 8.37 4.69 11.47
C ILE A 18 8.90 5.42 10.22
N LEU A 19 9.13 4.70 9.12
CA LEU A 19 9.62 5.27 7.86
C LEU A 19 8.64 6.28 7.25
N ALA A 20 7.34 5.99 7.28
CA ALA A 20 6.31 6.91 6.78
C ALA A 20 6.30 8.22 7.60
N LYS A 21 6.41 8.13 8.93
CA LYS A 21 6.45 9.31 9.79
C LYS A 21 7.68 10.19 9.52
N ILE A 22 8.83 9.57 9.24
CA ILE A 22 10.05 10.29 8.87
C ILE A 22 9.92 10.89 7.46
N GLY A 23 9.41 10.14 6.49
CA GLY A 23 9.31 10.56 5.09
C GLY A 23 8.28 11.67 4.81
N ILE A 24 7.24 11.79 5.64
CA ILE A 24 6.21 12.85 5.52
C ILE A 24 6.65 14.15 6.23
N LYS A 25 7.70 14.11 7.06
CA LYS A 25 8.14 15.27 7.83
C LYS A 25 8.77 16.33 6.91
N GLY A 26 8.04 17.42 6.69
CA GLY A 26 8.47 18.54 5.84
C GLY A 26 8.16 18.37 4.34
N VAL A 27 7.44 17.32 3.96
CA VAL A 27 7.00 17.04 2.58
C VAL A 27 5.48 16.92 2.55
N ASN A 28 4.84 17.32 1.45
CA ASN A 28 3.40 17.15 1.28
C ASN A 28 3.03 15.64 1.33
N SER A 29 2.06 15.27 2.18
CA SER A 29 1.59 13.89 2.35
C SER A 29 1.17 13.23 1.04
N ASP A 30 0.58 13.97 0.12
CA ASP A 30 0.14 13.45 -1.18
C ASP A 30 1.36 13.06 -2.04
N LEU A 31 2.42 13.87 -2.01
CA LEU A 31 3.68 13.59 -2.71
C LEU A 31 4.39 12.37 -2.12
N ALA A 32 4.48 12.28 -0.79
CA ALA A 32 5.08 11.13 -0.12
C ALA A 32 4.30 9.83 -0.43
N THR A 33 2.98 9.91 -0.48
CA THR A 33 2.09 8.78 -0.83
C THR A 33 2.30 8.36 -2.29
N ALA A 34 2.36 9.32 -3.22
CA ALA A 34 2.61 9.04 -4.62
C ALA A 34 3.97 8.36 -4.86
N ILE A 35 5.03 8.82 -4.19
CA ILE A 35 6.34 8.15 -4.28
C ILE A 35 6.26 6.72 -3.73
N ARG A 36 5.59 6.53 -2.58
CA ARG A 36 5.42 5.21 -1.99
C ARG A 36 4.64 4.25 -2.89
N THR A 37 3.61 4.72 -3.60
CA THR A 37 2.81 3.87 -4.50
C THR A 37 3.66 3.37 -5.68
N VAL A 38 4.60 4.18 -6.19
CA VAL A 38 5.53 3.76 -7.25
C VAL A 38 6.42 2.60 -6.77
N PHE A 39 6.99 2.69 -5.58
CA PHE A 39 7.79 1.58 -5.02
C PHE A 39 6.96 0.31 -4.82
N ILE A 40 5.74 0.43 -4.30
CA ILE A 40 4.82 -0.71 -4.14
C ILE A 40 4.47 -1.32 -5.50
N LEU A 41 4.21 -0.50 -6.51
CA LEU A 41 3.92 -0.93 -7.87
C LEU A 41 5.10 -1.72 -8.46
N CYS A 42 6.33 -1.20 -8.35
CA CYS A 42 7.53 -1.90 -8.81
C CYS A 42 7.72 -3.26 -8.12
N ILE A 43 7.55 -3.33 -6.80
CA ILE A 43 7.68 -4.59 -6.05
C ILE A 43 6.57 -5.57 -6.43
N ALA A 44 5.32 -5.12 -6.49
CA ALA A 44 4.17 -5.96 -6.82
C ALA A 44 4.31 -6.59 -8.22
N TRP A 45 4.62 -5.78 -9.24
CA TRP A 45 4.86 -6.27 -10.59
C TRP A 45 6.12 -7.13 -10.69
N GLY A 46 7.19 -6.79 -9.96
CA GLY A 46 8.40 -7.61 -9.87
C GLY A 46 8.09 -9.04 -9.37
N ILE A 47 7.19 -9.19 -8.40
CA ILE A 47 6.74 -10.51 -7.92
C ILE A 47 5.93 -11.24 -8.99
N VAL A 48 5.02 -10.56 -9.69
CA VAL A 48 4.22 -11.16 -10.78
C VAL A 48 5.12 -11.68 -11.90
N PHE A 49 6.12 -10.89 -12.32
CA PHE A 49 7.11 -11.32 -13.30
C PHE A 49 7.96 -12.50 -12.81
N ALA A 50 8.45 -12.45 -11.56
CA ALA A 50 9.25 -13.52 -10.97
C ALA A 50 8.46 -14.84 -10.86
N ARG A 51 7.15 -14.77 -10.60
CA ARG A 51 6.26 -15.94 -10.52
C ARG A 51 5.75 -16.42 -11.89
N LYS A 52 6.02 -15.70 -12.98
CA LYS A 52 5.49 -15.97 -14.33
C LYS A 52 3.94 -16.04 -14.39
N GLU A 53 3.27 -15.38 -13.45
CA GLU A 53 1.80 -15.36 -13.33
C GLU A 53 1.14 -14.34 -14.30
N VAL A 54 1.93 -13.79 -15.24
CA VAL A 54 1.47 -12.79 -16.21
C VAL A 54 0.37 -13.36 -17.11
N GLU A 55 0.41 -14.66 -17.41
CA GLU A 55 -0.63 -15.34 -18.20
C GLU A 55 -1.99 -15.41 -17.48
N GLY A 56 -2.00 -15.39 -16.14
CA GLY A 56 -3.21 -15.37 -15.32
C GLY A 56 -4.05 -14.10 -15.50
N ILE A 57 -3.47 -13.04 -16.08
CA ILE A 57 -4.19 -11.81 -16.42
C ILE A 57 -5.30 -12.09 -17.45
N HIS A 58 -5.09 -13.03 -18.37
CA HIS A 58 -6.08 -13.43 -19.37
C HIS A 58 -7.23 -14.25 -18.78
N LEU A 59 -7.05 -14.83 -17.58
CA LEU A 59 -8.09 -15.58 -16.87
C LEU A 59 -9.05 -14.67 -16.09
N LEU A 60 -8.70 -13.39 -15.90
CA LEU A 60 -9.52 -12.43 -15.16
C LEU A 60 -10.78 -12.06 -15.96
N SER A 61 -11.94 -12.45 -15.44
CA SER A 61 -13.24 -12.02 -15.98
C SER A 61 -13.44 -10.50 -15.86
N LYS A 62 -14.34 -9.92 -16.68
CA LYS A 62 -14.71 -8.49 -16.63
C LYS A 62 -15.14 -8.03 -15.24
N ASN A 63 -15.81 -8.89 -14.47
CA ASN A 63 -16.22 -8.57 -13.10
C ASN A 63 -15.01 -8.43 -12.18
N ASN A 64 -14.00 -9.30 -12.31
CA ASN A 64 -12.78 -9.19 -11.50
C ASN A 64 -12.06 -7.87 -11.79
N TRP A 65 -11.96 -7.46 -13.05
CA TRP A 65 -11.40 -6.16 -13.43
C TRP A 65 -12.15 -4.99 -12.81
N LEU A 66 -13.49 -5.04 -12.80
CA LEU A 66 -14.32 -3.99 -12.21
C LEU A 66 -14.13 -3.91 -10.69
N PHE A 67 -14.17 -5.05 -9.99
CA PHE A 67 -13.96 -5.11 -8.54
C PHE A 67 -12.51 -4.76 -8.13
N LEU A 68 -11.50 -5.19 -8.88
CA LEU A 68 -10.10 -4.79 -8.64
C LEU A 68 -9.91 -3.29 -8.84
N GLY A 69 -10.51 -2.71 -9.90
CA GLY A 69 -10.47 -1.28 -10.15
C GLY A 69 -11.12 -0.48 -9.03
N LEU A 70 -12.35 -0.84 -8.64
CA LEU A 70 -13.07 -0.23 -7.51
C LEU A 70 -12.30 -0.35 -6.19
N SER A 71 -11.73 -1.53 -5.90
CA SER A 71 -10.91 -1.76 -4.71
C SER A 71 -9.64 -0.91 -4.70
N GLY A 72 -8.97 -0.78 -5.86
CA GLY A 72 -7.80 0.08 -6.02
C GLY A 72 -8.12 1.55 -5.78
N VAL A 73 -9.23 2.04 -6.35
CA VAL A 73 -9.72 3.41 -6.12
C VAL A 73 -10.04 3.65 -4.65
N ALA A 74 -10.75 2.71 -4.00
CA ALA A 74 -11.07 2.80 -2.58
C ALA A 74 -9.80 2.83 -1.70
N THR A 75 -8.79 2.04 -2.05
CA THR A 75 -7.50 2.00 -1.35
C THR A 75 -6.74 3.32 -1.50
N GLY A 76 -6.67 3.87 -2.72
CA GLY A 76 -6.03 5.16 -2.99
C GLY A 76 -6.70 6.31 -2.23
N LEU A 77 -8.04 6.38 -2.27
CA LEU A 77 -8.82 7.37 -1.51
C LEU A 77 -8.60 7.22 0.00
N SER A 78 -8.56 5.99 0.51
CA SER A 78 -8.29 5.71 1.93
C SER A 78 -6.93 6.23 2.37
N TRP A 79 -5.87 6.05 1.58
CA TRP A 79 -4.54 6.56 1.90
C TRP A 79 -4.49 8.09 1.94
N ILE A 80 -5.10 8.77 0.97
CA ILE A 80 -5.17 10.25 0.97
C ILE A 80 -5.83 10.74 2.26
N CYS A 81 -6.97 10.16 2.63
CA CYS A 81 -7.66 10.51 3.88
C CYS A 81 -6.82 10.18 5.13
N TYR A 82 -6.19 9.01 5.17
CA TYR A 82 -5.37 8.56 6.30
C TYR A 82 -4.13 9.43 6.51
N PHE A 83 -3.37 9.73 5.45
CA PHE A 83 -2.17 10.57 5.54
C PHE A 83 -2.50 12.03 5.80
N LYS A 84 -3.66 12.50 5.32
CA LYS A 84 -4.17 13.83 5.67
C LYS A 84 -4.58 13.90 7.15
N ALA A 85 -5.20 12.85 7.69
CA ALA A 85 -5.51 12.74 9.12
C ALA A 85 -4.24 12.68 9.99
N LEU A 86 -3.21 11.93 9.56
CA LEU A 86 -1.90 11.90 10.22
C LEU A 86 -1.16 13.23 10.18
N GLN A 87 -1.36 14.04 9.14
CA GLN A 87 -0.77 15.39 9.04
C GLN A 87 -1.47 16.39 9.98
N LEU A 88 -2.79 16.26 10.15
CA LEU A 88 -3.62 17.16 10.97
C LEU A 88 -3.67 16.77 12.45
N GLY A 89 -3.48 15.49 12.79
CA GLY A 89 -3.61 14.95 14.15
C GLY A 89 -2.31 14.38 14.74
N LYS A 90 -2.31 14.10 16.05
CA LYS A 90 -1.21 13.37 16.70
C LYS A 90 -1.27 11.89 16.30
N VAL A 91 -0.11 11.30 16.00
CA VAL A 91 0.00 9.87 15.60
C VAL A 91 -0.71 8.93 16.58
N SER A 92 -0.73 9.25 17.88
CA SER A 92 -1.38 8.45 18.93
C SER A 92 -2.92 8.45 18.91
N GLN A 93 -3.57 9.23 18.04
CA GLN A 93 -5.03 9.24 17.87
C GLN A 93 -5.49 8.54 16.58
N VAL A 94 -4.56 8.23 15.67
CA VAL A 94 -4.88 7.70 14.34
C VAL A 94 -4.34 6.27 14.14
N ALA A 95 -3.37 5.84 14.96
CA ALA A 95 -2.75 4.51 14.89
C ALA A 95 -2.39 3.98 16.28
#